data_AF-A0A023GAA3-F1
#
_entry.id   AF-A0A023GAA3-F1
#
_cell.length_a   1.000
_cell.length_b   1.000
_cell.length_c   1.000
_cell.angle_alpha   90.00
_cell.angle_beta   90.00
_cell.angle_gamma   90.00
#
_symmetry.space_group_name_H-M   'P 1'
#
loop_
_entity.id
_entity.type
_entity.pdbx_description
1 polymer ?
#
loop_
_entity_poly.entity_id
_entity_poly.type
_entity_poly.pdbx_seq_one_letter_code
_entity_poly.pdbx_strand_id
1 'polypeptide(L)'
;FLFAHVIKVFGTETSSSCSTASTTNQRIDGYNLLGLGARFRLARTNFDTITESGFRCITATTKERDDSRHEVTEEVVYNVRLTEWYSFRQKFHFVCGTGGYDTMVSTDNSTVPHASYRFLTAQESCLIIEYLNAPGEGGGQEDQATNSEDGLQSK
;
A
#
# COMPACT_ATOMS: atom_id res chain seq x y z
N PHE A 1 -33.40 44.55 26.17
CA PHE A 1 -32.16 43.74 26.28
C PHE A 1 -32.38 42.44 25.55
N LEU A 2 -31.61 42.18 24.47
CA LEU A 2 -31.70 40.98 23.64
C LEU A 2 -30.45 40.14 23.91
N PHE A 3 -30.58 38.90 24.38
CA PHE A 3 -29.45 37.98 24.57
C PHE A 3 -29.39 37.01 23.40
N ALA A 4 -28.40 37.18 22.50
CA ALA A 4 -28.07 36.17 21.51
C ALA A 4 -27.05 35.20 22.12
N HIS A 5 -27.42 33.92 22.24
CA HIS A 5 -26.50 32.84 22.57
C HIS A 5 -26.00 32.21 21.28
N VAL A 6 -24.71 32.40 20.98
CA VAL A 6 -24.04 31.68 19.90
C VAL A 6 -23.57 30.34 20.47
N ILE A 7 -24.30 29.26 20.19
CA ILE A 7 -23.82 27.91 20.49
C ILE A 7 -22.75 27.58 19.43
N LYS A 8 -21.47 27.71 19.81
CA LYS A 8 -20.38 27.12 19.02
C LYS A 8 -20.42 25.61 19.23
N VAL A 9 -21.09 24.90 18.33
CA VAL A 9 -20.88 23.47 18.14
C VAL A 9 -19.57 23.31 17.37
N PHE A 10 -18.51 22.90 18.06
CA PHE A 10 -17.36 22.33 17.36
C PHE A 10 -17.74 20.90 17.02
N GLY A 11 -17.98 20.63 15.73
CA GLY A 11 -18.02 19.26 15.24
C GLY A 11 -16.65 18.65 15.49
N THR A 12 -16.55 17.73 16.45
CA THR A 12 -15.44 16.79 16.47
C THR A 12 -15.57 15.98 15.19
N GLU A 13 -14.71 16.24 14.20
CA GLU A 13 -14.50 15.32 13.10
C GLU A 13 -13.96 14.04 13.72
N THR A 14 -14.85 13.11 14.01
CA THR A 14 -14.50 11.74 14.28
C THR A 14 -13.84 11.25 12.99
N SER A 15 -12.51 11.21 12.97
CA SER A 15 -11.80 10.44 11.96
C SER A 15 -12.46 9.06 11.97
N SER A 16 -13.05 8.69 10.84
CA SER A 16 -13.76 7.43 10.68
C SER A 16 -12.76 6.30 10.88
N SER A 17 -12.52 5.90 12.13
CA SER A 17 -11.72 4.73 12.46
C SER A 17 -12.44 3.54 11.85
N CYS A 18 -11.79 2.85 10.91
CA CYS A 18 -12.34 1.69 10.22
C CYS A 18 -12.97 0.71 11.24
N SER A 19 -14.30 0.62 11.26
CA SER A 19 -15.07 -0.08 12.29
C SER A 19 -14.55 -1.49 12.57
N THR A 20 -14.36 -1.82 13.84
CA THR A 20 -14.03 -3.16 14.29
C THR A 20 -15.24 -4.08 14.07
N ALA A 21 -15.21 -4.91 13.03
CA ALA A 21 -16.29 -5.86 12.75
C ALA A 21 -16.10 -7.21 13.47
N SER A 22 -17.24 -7.86 13.69
CA SER A 22 -17.59 -8.93 14.64
C SER A 22 -16.68 -10.15 14.81
N THR A 23 -16.86 -10.72 16.01
CA THR A 23 -16.25 -11.81 16.78
C THR A 23 -16.00 -13.19 16.12
N THR A 24 -16.03 -13.33 14.79
CA THR A 24 -15.92 -14.67 14.16
C THR A 24 -14.79 -14.86 13.16
N ASN A 25 -14.07 -13.82 12.74
CA ASN A 25 -12.86 -13.95 11.93
C ASN A 25 -11.74 -13.09 12.53
N GLN A 26 -10.56 -13.68 12.70
CA GLN A 26 -9.40 -13.00 13.28
C GLN A 26 -8.97 -11.84 12.35
N ARG A 27 -9.39 -10.60 12.68
CA ARG A 27 -9.18 -9.39 11.88
C ARG A 27 -7.68 -9.09 11.73
N ILE A 28 -7.24 -8.71 10.54
CA ILE A 28 -5.85 -8.30 10.28
C ILE A 28 -5.82 -6.80 10.05
N ASP A 29 -5.25 -6.09 11.01
CA ASP A 29 -4.99 -4.66 10.89
C ASP A 29 -3.52 -4.45 10.53
N GLY A 30 -3.24 -4.39 9.22
CA GLY A 30 -1.90 -4.21 8.68
C GLY A 30 -1.25 -2.91 9.15
N TYR A 31 -2.04 -1.85 9.37
CA TYR A 31 -1.52 -0.56 9.83
C TYR A 31 -0.97 -0.64 11.26
N ASN A 32 -1.68 -1.35 12.14
CA ASN A 32 -1.23 -1.59 13.51
C ASN A 32 -0.06 -2.60 13.59
N LEU A 33 0.02 -3.54 12.65
CA LEU A 33 1.15 -4.47 12.53
C LEU A 33 2.44 -3.75 12.11
N LEU A 34 2.34 -2.75 11.24
CA LEU A 34 3.46 -1.90 10.83
C LEU A 34 3.61 -0.69 11.77
N GLY A 35 3.88 -0.99 13.05
CA GLY A 35 4.23 0.00 14.06
C GLY A 35 5.60 0.64 13.80
N LEU A 36 5.88 1.80 14.40
CA LEU A 36 7.13 2.51 14.16
C LEU A 36 8.32 1.65 14.61
N GLY A 37 9.28 1.41 13.72
CA GLY A 37 10.42 0.52 13.97
C GLY A 37 10.12 -0.98 13.83
N ALA A 38 8.87 -1.37 13.50
CA ALA A 38 8.55 -2.74 13.16
C ALA A 38 9.43 -3.20 11.98
N ARG A 39 9.93 -4.43 12.05
CA ARG A 39 10.95 -4.93 11.13
C ARG A 39 10.62 -6.35 10.71
N PHE A 40 10.51 -6.56 9.40
CA PHE A 40 10.19 -7.85 8.81
C PHE A 40 11.24 -8.24 7.78
N ARG A 41 11.71 -9.49 7.87
CA ARG A 41 12.57 -10.08 6.85
C ARG A 41 11.72 -10.97 5.95
N LEU A 42 11.88 -10.83 4.64
CA LEU A 42 11.27 -11.75 3.69
C LEU A 42 11.92 -13.13 3.84
N ALA A 43 11.17 -14.07 4.41
CA ALA A 43 11.64 -15.44 4.63
C ALA A 43 11.36 -16.36 3.44
N ARG A 44 10.21 -16.17 2.77
CA ARG A 44 9.75 -16.98 1.64
C ARG A 44 8.99 -16.08 0.66
N THR A 45 9.09 -16.41 -0.62
CA THR A 45 8.34 -15.77 -1.71
C THR A 45 8.09 -16.78 -2.81
N ASN A 46 6.98 -16.61 -3.54
CA ASN A 46 6.69 -17.33 -4.78
C ASN A 46 6.96 -16.46 -6.03
N PHE A 47 7.61 -15.30 -5.86
CA PHE A 47 8.02 -14.43 -6.97
C PHE A 47 9.39 -14.86 -7.48
N ASP A 48 9.42 -15.54 -8.62
CA ASP A 48 10.66 -16.02 -9.24
C ASP A 48 11.60 -14.88 -9.58
N THR A 49 11.08 -13.72 -9.97
CA THR A 49 11.87 -12.51 -10.28
C THR A 49 12.78 -12.07 -9.12
N ILE A 50 12.34 -12.22 -7.87
CA ILE A 50 13.17 -11.93 -6.68
C ILE A 50 14.32 -12.93 -6.58
N THR A 51 14.03 -14.20 -6.83
CA THR A 51 15.00 -15.29 -6.70
C THR A 51 16.04 -15.24 -7.82
N GLU A 52 15.60 -15.07 -9.07
CA GLU A 52 16.40 -15.01 -10.29
C GLU A 52 17.28 -13.76 -10.37
N SER A 53 16.77 -12.61 -9.90
CA SER A 53 17.57 -11.38 -9.81
C SER A 53 18.70 -11.48 -8.77
N GLY A 54 18.69 -12.52 -7.94
CA GLY A 54 19.69 -12.73 -6.91
C GLY A 54 19.51 -11.81 -5.70
N PHE A 55 18.30 -11.27 -5.48
CA PHE A 55 18.01 -10.46 -4.30
C PHE A 55 17.96 -11.35 -3.06
N ARG A 56 18.63 -10.92 -2.01
CA ARG A 56 18.81 -11.64 -0.74
C ARG A 56 18.64 -10.69 0.43
N CYS A 57 18.37 -11.25 1.60
CA CYS A 57 18.30 -10.51 2.86
C CYS A 57 17.32 -9.32 2.85
N ILE A 58 16.26 -9.39 2.02
CA ILE A 58 15.25 -8.33 1.90
C ILE A 58 14.60 -8.13 3.27
N THR A 59 14.71 -6.91 3.78
CA THR A 59 14.20 -6.52 5.09
C THR A 59 13.49 -5.18 4.97
N ALA A 60 12.23 -5.13 5.37
CA ALA A 60 11.46 -3.90 5.47
C ALA A 60 11.47 -3.40 6.93
N THR A 61 11.53 -2.09 7.11
CA THR A 61 11.41 -1.45 8.42
C THR A 61 10.57 -0.19 8.31
N THR A 62 9.53 -0.09 9.14
CA THR A 62 8.69 1.10 9.23
C THR A 62 9.48 2.25 9.85
N LYS A 63 9.70 3.32 9.09
CA LYS A 63 10.48 4.50 9.52
C LYS A 63 9.64 5.69 9.94
N GLU A 64 8.46 5.82 9.34
CA GLU A 64 7.55 6.94 9.58
C GLU A 64 6.12 6.41 9.59
N ARG A 65 5.26 7.05 10.39
CA ARG A 65 3.83 6.79 10.45
C ARG A 65 3.10 8.12 10.50
N ASP A 66 1.98 8.19 9.80
CA ASP A 66 1.04 9.29 9.87
C ASP A 66 -0.34 8.72 10.19
N ASP A 67 -0.71 8.79 11.47
CA ASP A 67 -1.98 8.23 11.97
C ASP A 67 -3.19 9.00 11.41
N SER A 68 -3.02 10.27 11.02
CA SER A 68 -4.13 11.07 10.46
C SER A 68 -4.51 10.62 9.06
N ARG A 69 -3.52 10.15 8.28
CA ARG A 69 -3.69 9.69 6.90
C ARG A 69 -3.60 8.18 6.74
N HIS A 70 -3.40 7.43 7.82
CA HIS A 70 -3.14 5.98 7.81
C HIS A 70 -2.04 5.62 6.81
N GLU A 71 -0.93 6.36 6.88
CA GLU A 71 0.22 6.14 6.01
C GLU A 71 1.43 5.66 6.81
N VAL A 72 2.28 4.89 6.13
CA VAL A 72 3.60 4.49 6.64
C VAL A 72 4.66 4.70 5.55
N THR A 73 5.89 4.97 5.97
CA THR A 73 7.06 4.92 5.09
C THR A 73 7.90 3.70 5.47
N GLU A 74 8.00 2.73 4.55
CA GLU A 74 8.85 1.55 4.70
C GLU A 74 10.22 1.81 4.08
N GLU A 75 11.29 1.52 4.82
CA GLU A 75 12.64 1.40 4.28
C GLU A 75 12.94 -0.06 4.00
N VAL A 76 13.14 -0.40 2.73
CA VAL A 76 13.52 -1.74 2.31
C VAL A 76 15.02 -1.76 2.05
N VAL A 77 15.70 -2.68 2.71
CA VAL A 77 17.13 -2.96 2.52
C VAL A 77 17.27 -4.37 1.96
N TYR A 78 18.09 -4.53 0.94
CA TYR A 78 18.35 -5.81 0.32
C TYR A 78 19.78 -5.91 -0.17
N ASN A 79 20.22 -7.13 -0.39
CA ASN A 79 21.53 -7.42 -0.94
C ASN A 79 21.36 -8.08 -2.32
N VAL A 80 22.22 -7.72 -3.27
CA VAL A 80 22.29 -8.35 -4.58
C VAL A 80 23.46 -9.33 -4.59
N ARG A 81 23.17 -10.61 -4.84
CA ARG A 81 24.16 -11.69 -5.04
C ARG A 81 25.24 -11.82 -3.94
N LEU A 82 24.92 -11.43 -2.70
CA LEU A 82 25.81 -11.42 -1.54
C LEU A 82 26.99 -10.45 -1.64
N THR A 83 26.95 -9.48 -2.55
CA THR A 83 28.06 -8.53 -2.79
C THR A 83 27.73 -7.11 -2.37
N GLU A 84 26.58 -6.60 -2.80
CA GLU A 84 26.25 -5.18 -2.70
C GLU A 84 24.92 -4.97 -1.97
N TRP A 85 24.90 -3.96 -1.11
CA TRP A 85 23.71 -3.58 -0.35
C TRP A 85 23.05 -2.36 -0.96
N TYR A 86 21.73 -2.44 -1.08
CA TYR A 86 20.89 -1.41 -1.63
C TYR A 86 19.74 -1.12 -0.67
N SER A 87 19.18 0.08 -0.78
CA SER A 87 18.01 0.46 -0.02
C SER A 87 17.14 1.43 -0.80
N PHE A 88 15.83 1.35 -0.56
CA PHE A 88 14.89 2.36 -1.00
C PHE A 88 13.87 2.63 0.10
N ARG A 89 13.16 3.75 -0.03
CA ARG A 89 11.98 4.06 0.77
C ARG A 89 10.77 4.10 -0.13
N GLN A 90 9.65 3.59 0.37
CA GLN A 90 8.37 3.65 -0.30
C GLN A 90 7.28 3.99 0.71
N LYS A 91 6.42 4.92 0.34
CA LYS A 91 5.29 5.35 1.16
C LYS A 91 4.05 4.58 0.79
N PHE A 92 3.33 4.08 1.77
CA PHE A 92 2.09 3.35 1.60
C PHE A 92 0.94 4.00 2.37
N HIS A 93 -0.22 4.07 1.73
CA HIS A 93 -1.49 4.38 2.36
C HIS A 93 -2.28 3.10 2.59
N PHE A 94 -2.90 2.98 3.76
CA PHE A 94 -3.74 1.84 4.10
C PHE A 94 -5.20 2.09 3.76
N VAL A 95 -5.76 1.20 2.95
CA VAL A 95 -7.16 1.24 2.55
C VAL A 95 -8.00 0.40 3.53
N CYS A 96 -9.12 0.96 3.98
CA CYS A 96 -10.09 0.24 4.80
C CYS A 96 -10.90 -0.73 3.92
N GLY A 97 -10.61 -2.02 4.04
CA GLY A 97 -11.31 -3.13 3.42
C GLY A 97 -12.27 -3.84 4.38
N THR A 98 -12.81 -4.98 3.96
CA THR A 98 -13.71 -5.82 4.77
C THR A 98 -13.02 -6.42 6.00
N GLY A 99 -11.69 -6.59 5.96
CA GLY A 99 -10.85 -7.03 7.06
C GLY A 99 -10.29 -5.91 7.94
N GLY A 100 -10.62 -4.64 7.69
CA GLY A 100 -9.95 -3.48 8.30
C GLY A 100 -8.90 -2.87 7.39
N TYR A 101 -7.84 -2.28 7.95
CA TYR A 101 -6.69 -1.79 7.18
C TYR A 101 -5.83 -2.97 6.69
N ASP A 102 -6.41 -3.80 5.84
CA ASP A 102 -5.85 -5.06 5.34
C ASP A 102 -5.11 -4.91 4.01
N THR A 103 -5.16 -3.73 3.40
CA THR A 103 -4.57 -3.45 2.08
C THR A 103 -3.72 -2.19 2.17
N MET A 104 -2.46 -2.26 1.70
CA MET A 104 -1.56 -1.12 1.60
C MET A 104 -1.22 -0.83 0.14
N VAL A 105 -1.26 0.43 -0.25
CA VAL A 105 -1.06 0.89 -1.63
C VAL A 105 0.02 1.97 -1.63
N SER A 106 1.05 1.81 -2.45
CA SER A 106 2.11 2.81 -2.57
C SER A 106 1.56 4.13 -3.10
N THR A 107 1.90 5.25 -2.50
CA THR A 107 1.36 6.58 -2.86
C THR A 107 2.41 7.54 -3.43
N ASP A 108 3.69 7.21 -3.33
CA ASP A 108 4.78 8.06 -3.76
C ASP A 108 5.19 7.80 -5.21
N ASN A 109 5.54 8.88 -5.91
CA ASN A 109 6.16 8.82 -7.24
C ASN A 109 7.66 8.55 -7.07
N SER A 110 7.98 7.41 -6.47
CA SER A 110 9.35 6.97 -6.24
C SER A 110 9.95 6.36 -7.51
N THR A 111 11.27 6.17 -7.56
CA THR A 111 11.91 5.42 -8.65
C THR A 111 11.62 3.91 -8.58
N VAL A 112 10.94 3.46 -7.53
CA VAL A 112 10.52 2.08 -7.33
C VAL A 112 9.09 1.92 -7.85
N PRO A 113 8.78 0.82 -8.57
CA PRO A 113 7.45 0.58 -9.08
C PRO A 113 6.37 0.69 -8.00
N HIS A 114 5.22 1.24 -8.39
CA HIS A 114 4.05 1.21 -7.53
C HIS A 114 3.69 -0.24 -7.20
N ALA A 115 3.27 -0.46 -5.96
CA ALA A 115 2.92 -1.78 -5.45
C ALA A 115 1.73 -1.67 -4.50
N SER A 116 0.86 -2.66 -4.60
CA SER A 116 -0.25 -2.86 -3.67
C SER A 116 -0.13 -4.22 -3.04
N TYR A 117 -0.36 -4.32 -1.73
CA TYR A 117 -0.29 -5.58 -1.00
C TYR A 117 -1.50 -5.75 -0.10
N ARG A 118 -1.98 -6.99 0.03
CA ARG A 118 -3.02 -7.39 1.00
C ARG A 118 -2.43 -8.29 2.07
N PHE A 119 -2.79 -8.06 3.31
CA PHE A 119 -2.43 -8.92 4.44
C PHE A 119 -3.39 -10.11 4.50
N LEU A 120 -2.86 -11.32 4.41
CA LEU A 120 -3.64 -12.56 4.40
C LEU A 120 -3.71 -13.22 5.78
N THR A 121 -2.62 -13.19 6.54
CA THR A 121 -2.59 -13.66 7.93
C THR A 121 -1.47 -12.99 8.72
N ALA A 122 -1.69 -12.84 10.03
CA ALA A 122 -0.71 -12.37 10.98
C ALA A 122 -0.68 -13.31 12.19
N GLN A 123 0.50 -13.82 12.49
CA GLN A 123 0.82 -14.57 13.71
C GLN A 123 1.85 -13.78 14.51
N GLU A 124 2.11 -14.18 15.76
CA GLU A 124 2.99 -13.44 16.69
C GLU A 124 4.36 -13.05 16.10
N SER A 125 4.90 -13.85 15.17
CA SER A 125 6.22 -13.61 14.56
C SER A 125 6.24 -13.64 13.04
N CYS A 126 5.09 -13.69 12.36
CA CYS A 126 5.06 -13.88 10.90
C CYS A 126 3.84 -13.20 10.26
N LEU A 127 4.07 -12.56 9.12
CA LEU A 127 3.05 -11.96 8.27
C LEU A 127 3.10 -12.63 6.90
N ILE A 128 1.93 -12.95 6.37
CA ILE A 128 1.78 -13.39 4.98
C ILE A 128 1.01 -12.30 4.24
N ILE A 129 1.60 -11.83 3.14
CA ILE A 129 1.03 -10.81 2.27
C ILE A 129 0.90 -11.33 0.84
N GLU A 130 -0.10 -10.83 0.13
CA GLU A 130 -0.34 -11.03 -1.29
C GLU A 130 -0.01 -9.72 -2.03
N TYR A 131 0.66 -9.79 -3.17
CA TYR A 131 0.83 -8.65 -4.07
C TYR A 131 -0.37 -8.57 -5.01
N LEU A 132 -0.97 -7.38 -5.15
CA LEU A 132 -2.24 -7.15 -5.86
C LEU A 132 -2.09 -6.44 -7.22
N ASN A 133 -0.87 -6.33 -7.74
CA ASN A 133 -0.49 -5.50 -8.91
C ASN A 133 -0.52 -3.98 -8.66
N ALA A 134 0.27 -3.26 -9.45
CA ALA A 134 0.26 -1.79 -9.48
C ALA A 134 -1.03 -1.29 -10.15
N PRO A 135 -1.64 -0.18 -9.69
CA PRO A 135 -2.65 0.51 -10.49
C PRO A 135 -2.02 0.93 -11.84
N GLY A 136 -2.42 0.27 -12.93
CA GLY A 136 -1.94 0.58 -14.29
C GLY A 136 -1.35 -0.58 -15.11
N GLU A 137 -1.18 -1.79 -14.55
CA GLU A 137 -0.69 -2.96 -15.31
C GLU A 137 -1.81 -3.85 -15.89
N GLY A 138 -3.06 -3.37 -15.91
CA GLY A 138 -4.19 -4.06 -16.53
C GLY A 138 -4.70 -3.33 -17.77
N GLY A 139 -4.37 -3.82 -18.97
CA GLY A 139 -5.09 -3.42 -20.19
C GLY A 139 -4.30 -3.35 -21.50
N GLY A 140 -3.28 -4.17 -21.72
CA GLY A 140 -2.73 -4.35 -23.06
C GLY A 140 -3.59 -5.28 -23.92
N GLN A 141 -4.79 -4.85 -24.35
CA GLN A 141 -5.47 -5.33 -25.57
C GLN A 141 -6.69 -4.44 -25.88
N GLU A 142 -6.49 -3.37 -26.64
CA GLU A 142 -7.56 -2.84 -27.50
C GLU A 142 -7.11 -3.07 -28.94
N ASP A 143 -7.86 -3.95 -29.60
CA ASP A 143 -7.67 -4.34 -30.97
C ASP A 143 -7.64 -3.12 -31.90
N GLN A 144 -6.77 -3.22 -32.90
CA GLN A 144 -6.83 -2.41 -34.11
C GLN A 144 -8.26 -2.40 -34.68
N ALA A 145 -8.96 -1.28 -34.52
CA ALA A 145 -10.01 -0.87 -35.44
C ALA A 145 -9.42 0.23 -36.33
N THR A 146 -8.80 -0.20 -37.43
CA THR A 146 -8.61 0.65 -38.61
C THR A 146 -9.96 1.16 -39.09
N ASN A 147 -10.19 2.46 -38.99
CA ASN A 147 -11.11 3.17 -39.88
C ASN A 147 -10.33 4.30 -40.54
N SER A 148 -9.91 4.04 -41.78
CA SER A 148 -9.55 5.07 -42.74
C SER A 148 -10.82 5.83 -43.11
N GLU A 149 -10.87 7.13 -42.87
CA GLU A 149 -11.66 8.02 -43.70
C GLU A 149 -10.80 9.21 -44.14
N ASP A 150 -10.67 9.29 -45.45
CA ASP A 150 -9.92 10.23 -46.26
C ASP A 150 -10.33 11.68 -45.99
N GLY A 151 -9.33 12.55 -45.99
CA GLY A 151 -9.54 13.98 -46.03
C GLY A 151 -10.09 14.43 -47.38
N LEU A 152 -11.15 15.24 -47.37
CA LEU A 152 -11.56 16.01 -48.53
C LEU A 152 -11.20 17.48 -48.33
N GLN A 153 -10.25 17.95 -49.15
CA GLN A 153 -9.92 19.36 -49.33
C GLN A 153 -11.14 20.16 -49.82
N SER A 154 -11.31 21.39 -49.32
CA SER A 154 -12.10 22.40 -50.03
C SER A 154 -11.18 23.47 -50.61
N LYS A 155 -11.39 23.75 -51.90
CA LYS A 155 -10.89 24.90 -52.65
C LYS A 155 -11.36 26.22 -52.06
#